data_AF-A0A3B8W547-F1
#
_entry.id   AF-A0A3B8W547-F1
#
_cell.length_a   1.000
_cell.length_b   1.000
_cell.length_c   1.000
_cell.angle_alpha   90.00
_cell.angle_beta   90.00
_cell.angle_gamma   90.00
#
_symmetry.space_group_name_H-M   'P 1'
#
loop_
_entity.id
_entity.type
_entity.pdbx_description
1 polymer ?
#
loop_
_entity_poly.entity_id
_entity_poly.type
_entity_poly.pdbx_seq_one_letter_code
_entity_poly.pdbx_strand_id
1 'polypeptide(L)' 'MTKSDHLFHYPGEFELESGGKLPGFQLKYTVLGQLNAQRNNVVWICHALTGNSDVTSWWNDFFTAGSPFP' A
#
# COMPACT_ATOMS: atom_id res chain seq x y z
N MET A 1 3.63 3.43 14.99
CA MET A 1 2.37 3.57 14.22
C MET A 1 1.55 2.28 14.22
N THR A 2 0.21 2.38 14.16
CA THR A 2 -0.68 1.20 14.02
C THR A 2 -0.59 0.63 12.62
N LYS A 3 -0.28 -0.66 12.48
CA LYS A 3 -0.21 -1.37 11.18
C LYS A 3 -1.48 -2.19 10.96
N SER A 4 -2.04 -2.16 9.76
CA SER A 4 -3.17 -2.99 9.37
C SER A 4 -3.06 -3.43 7.91
N ASP A 5 -3.36 -4.70 7.66
CA ASP A 5 -3.38 -5.29 6.31
C ASP A 5 -4.80 -5.27 5.76
N HIS A 6 -4.92 -4.95 4.48
CA HIS A 6 -6.19 -4.83 3.77
C HIS A 6 -6.11 -5.52 2.40
N LEU A 7 -7.26 -5.97 1.91
CA LEU A 7 -7.40 -6.56 0.59
C LEU A 7 -8.50 -5.84 -0.19
N PHE A 8 -8.10 -5.05 -1.18
CA PHE A 8 -9.03 -4.43 -2.12
C PHE A 8 -9.44 -5.46 -3.18
N HIS A 9 -10.74 -5.54 -3.45
CA HIS A 9 -11.31 -6.43 -4.46
C HIS A 9 -11.85 -5.61 -5.62
N TYR A 10 -11.30 -5.83 -6.81
CA TYR A 10 -11.84 -5.29 -8.04
C TYR A 10 -12.60 -6.40 -8.79
N PRO A 11 -13.94 -6.37 -8.81
CA PRO A 11 -14.75 -7.46 -9.37
C PRO A 11 -14.97 -7.36 -10.89
N GLY A 12 -14.59 -6.24 -11.50
CA GLY A 12 -14.78 -6.00 -12.94
C GLY A 12 -13.62 -6.51 -13.78
N GLU A 13 -13.84 -6.59 -15.09
CA GLU A 13 -12.76 -6.83 -16.04
C GLU A 13 -11.80 -5.62 -16.06
N PHE A 14 -10.50 -5.86 -15.93
CA PHE A 14 -9.46 -4.83 -15.95
C PHE A 14 -8.59 -4.96 -17.19
N GLU A 15 -8.57 -3.91 -18.02
CA GLU A 15 -7.78 -3.87 -19.25
C GLU A 15 -6.32 -3.55 -18.96
N LEU A 16 -5.42 -4.34 -19.54
CA LEU A 16 -3.98 -4.18 -19.42
C LEU A 16 -3.44 -3.37 -20.60
N GLU A 17 -2.37 -2.61 -20.36
CA GLU A 17 -1.72 -1.80 -21.40
C GLU A 17 -1.26 -2.63 -22.61
N SER A 18 -0.90 -3.91 -22.40
CA SER A 18 -0.53 -4.83 -23.47
C SER A 18 -1.72 -5.39 -24.29
N GLY A 19 -2.94 -4.91 -24.04
CA GLY A 19 -4.17 -5.34 -24.73
C GLY A 19 -4.84 -6.59 -24.15
N GLY A 20 -4.26 -7.19 -23.10
CA GLY A 20 -4.87 -8.30 -22.35
C GLY A 20 -5.91 -7.81 -21.33
N LYS A 21 -6.62 -8.75 -20.71
CA LYS A 21 -7.62 -8.43 -19.66
C LYS A 21 -7.51 -9.37 -18.47
N LEU A 22 -7.70 -8.84 -17.27
CA LEU A 22 -7.91 -9.63 -16.05
C LEU A 22 -9.42 -9.69 -15.76
N PRO A 23 -9.98 -10.84 -15.36
CA PRO A 23 -11.42 -10.96 -15.04
C PRO A 23 -11.82 -10.25 -13.73
N GLY A 24 -10.89 -9.51 -13.11
CA GLY A 24 -10.94 -9.02 -11.74
C GLY A 24 -9.62 -9.31 -11.03
N PHE A 25 -9.33 -8.58 -9.97
CA PHE A 25 -8.11 -8.80 -9.19
C PHE A 25 -8.28 -8.42 -7.72
N GLN A 26 -7.36 -8.94 -6.91
CA GLN A 26 -7.21 -8.55 -5.51
C GLN A 26 -5.89 -7.81 -5.36
N LEU A 27 -5.92 -6.69 -4.63
CA LEU A 27 -4.73 -5.89 -4.32
C LEU A 27 -4.55 -5.85 -2.81
N LYS A 28 -3.49 -6.50 -2.32
CA LYS A 28 -3.09 -6.41 -0.91
C LYS A 28 -2.34 -5.09 -0.69
N TYR A 29 -2.73 -4.36 0.33
CA TYR A 29 -2.02 -3.16 0.78
C TYR A 29 -1.95 -3.12 2.31
N THR A 30 -0.95 -2.43 2.83
CA THR A 30 -0.74 -2.27 4.28
C THR A 30 -0.85 -0.77 4.59
N VAL A 31 -1.62 -0.44 5.61
CA VAL A 31 -1.75 0.91 6.14
C VAL A 31 -0.94 1.03 7.42
N LEU A 32 -0.12 2.07 7.50
CA LEU A 32 0.65 2.42 8.67
C LEU A 32 0.19 3.80 9.18
N GLY A 33 -0.41 3.84 10.36
CA GLY A 33 -0.99 5.05 10.95
C GLY A 33 -2.52 5.12 10.82
N GLN A 34 -3.06 6.34 10.88
CA GLN A 34 -4.49 6.61 10.85
C GLN A 34 -4.81 7.77 9.90
N LEU A 35 -5.90 7.64 9.15
CA LEU A 35 -6.41 8.70 8.29
C LEU A 35 -7.06 9.79 9.15
N ASN A 36 -6.70 11.05 8.92
CA ASN A 36 -7.33 12.17 9.62
C ASN A 36 -8.74 12.46 9.06
N ALA A 37 -9.52 13.29 9.77
CA ALA A 37 -10.89 13.59 9.39
C ALA A 37 -11.00 14.23 7.99
N GLN A 38 -10.03 15.07 7.61
CA GLN A 38 -9.96 15.75 6.32
C GLN A 38 -9.44 14.83 5.19
N ARG A 39 -8.96 13.64 5.52
CA ARG A 39 -8.38 12.65 4.60
C ARG A 39 -7.25 13.18 3.73
N ASN A 40 -6.44 14.09 4.26
CA ASN A 40 -5.39 14.78 3.50
C ASN A 40 -3.96 14.40 3.94
N ASN A 41 -3.80 13.35 4.74
CA ASN A 41 -2.51 12.87 5.27
C ASN A 41 -2.06 11.53 4.66
N VAL A 42 -2.50 11.21 3.44
CA VAL A 42 -2.11 9.97 2.75
C VAL A 42 -0.79 10.18 2.01
N VAL A 43 0.16 9.29 2.26
CA VAL A 43 1.41 9.17 1.50
C VAL A 43 1.43 7.77 0.87
N TRP A 44 1.62 7.72 -0.44
CA TRP A 44 1.73 6.46 -1.17
C TRP A 44 3.17 5.99 -1.23
N ILE A 45 3.39 4.71 -0.92
CA ILE A 45 4.69 4.06 -1.01
C ILE A 45 4.59 2.98 -2.08
N CYS A 46 5.34 3.14 -3.16
CA CYS A 46 5.50 2.12 -4.19
C CYS A 46 6.79 1.34 -3.91
N HIS A 47 6.67 0.02 -3.80
CA HIS A 47 7.82 -0.83 -3.53
C HIS A 47 8.60 -1.15 -4.81
N ALA A 48 9.87 -1.54 -4.64
CA ALA A 48 10.67 -2.12 -5.72
C ALA A 48 10.21 -3.56 -6.04
N LEU A 49 10.82 -4.21 -7.05
CA LEU A 49 10.37 -5.50 -7.59
C LEU A 49 10.17 -6.61 -6.55
N THR A 50 11.07 -6.73 -5.57
CA THR A 50 11.04 -7.80 -4.55
C THR A 50 10.38 -7.38 -3.23
N GLY A 51 9.88 -6.14 -3.16
CA GLY A 51 9.17 -5.64 -1.99
C GLY A 51 7.77 -6.21 -1.88
N ASN A 52 7.19 -6.07 -0.69
CA ASN A 52 5.79 -6.40 -0.43
C ASN A 52 5.07 -5.16 0.13
N SER A 53 3.77 -5.26 0.43
CA SER A 53 2.95 -4.13 0.89
C SER A 53 3.39 -3.55 2.24
N ASP A 54 4.08 -4.33 3.08
CA ASP A 54 4.57 -3.90 4.38
C ASP A 54 5.94 -3.23 4.24
N VAL A 55 5.92 -1.89 4.13
CA VAL A 55 7.13 -1.07 4.06
C VAL A 55 8.08 -1.29 5.24
N THR A 56 7.56 -1.62 6.43
CA THR A 56 8.39 -1.84 7.62
C THR A 56 9.22 -3.12 7.52
N SER A 57 8.86 -4.05 6.62
CA SER A 57 9.61 -5.29 6.43
C SER A 57 10.89 -5.12 5.60
N TRP A 58 10.97 -4.06 4.78
CA TRP A 58 12.11 -3.81 3.87
C TRP A 58 12.70 -2.40 3.97
N TRP A 59 12.08 -1.48 4.73
CA TRP A 59 12.58 -0.13 4.96
C TRP A 59 12.34 0.38 6.39
N ASN A 60 12.55 -0.48 7.39
CA ASN A 60 12.16 -0.25 8.79
C ASN A 60 12.69 1.06 9.41
N ASP A 61 13.96 1.41 9.20
CA ASP A 61 14.63 2.48 9.95
C ASP A 61 13.99 3.87 9.77
N PHE A 62 13.26 4.07 8.68
CA PHE A 62 12.54 5.30 8.37
C PHE A 62 11.19 5.43 9.07
N PHE A 63 10.72 4.39 9.76
CA PHE A 63 9.41 4.32 10.40
C PHE A 63 9.47 4.05 11.91
N THR A 64 10.59 4.42 12.52
CA THR A 64 10.85 4.28 13.96
C THR A 64 10.78 5.64 14.68
N ALA A 65 10.69 5.62 16.01
CA ALA A 65 10.66 6.85 16.79
C ALA A 65 11.92 7.70 16.54
N GLY A 66 11.73 8.97 16.14
CA GLY A 66 12.82 9.90 15.81
C GLY A 66 13.29 9.86 14.35
N SER A 67 12.70 9.00 13.52
CA SER A 67 12.95 8.95 12.07
C SER A 67 12.08 9.98 11.31
N PRO A 68 12.30 10.18 9.99
CA PRO A 68 11.51 11.12 9.19
C PRO A 68 10.01 10.79 9.11
N PHE A 69 9.61 9.53 9.28
CA PHE A 69 8.21 9.09 9.24
C PHE A 69 7.85 8.25 10.48
N PRO A 70 7.80 8.85 11.68
CA PRO A 70 7.70 8.14 12.97
C PRO A 70 6.31 7.58 13.30
#